data_AF-A0A7Y0ETR4-F1
#
_entry.id   AF-A0A7Y0ETR4-F1
#
_cell.length_a   1.000
_cell.length_b   1.000
_cell.length_c   1.000
_cell.angle_alpha   90.00
_cell.angle_beta   90.00
_cell.angle_gamma   90.00
#
_symmetry.space_group_name_H-M   'P 1'
#
loop_
_entity.id
_entity.type
_entity.pdbx_description
1 polymer ?
#
loop_
_entity_poly.entity_id
_entity_poly.type
_entity_poly.pdbx_seq_one_letter_code
_entity_poly.pdbx_strand_id
1 'polypeptide(L)'
;MHDADKSAYWIVEPGSFAYNPARINVGSIGYLKANESVIVSSLYEVFQTNETCDDRFLWHWFKSPLFMKQIEMLQEGGVRLYFFFDKLLQSEIQMPGVAEQRLIGAFFDRLDSLITLHQRK
;
A
#
# COMPACT_ATOMS: atom_id res chain seq x y z
N MET A 1 -29.03 14.53 12.59
CA MET A 1 -28.14 13.68 11.77
C MET A 1 -27.77 12.51 12.65
N HIS A 2 -28.15 11.29 12.28
CA HIS A 2 -27.80 10.10 13.05
C HIS A 2 -26.28 9.93 13.01
N ASP A 3 -25.63 9.91 14.17
CA ASP A 3 -24.24 9.46 14.30
C ASP A 3 -24.18 8.03 13.76
N ALA A 4 -23.59 7.86 12.58
CA ALA A 4 -23.30 6.54 12.05
C ALA A 4 -22.29 5.86 12.98
N ASP A 5 -22.54 4.60 13.32
CA ASP A 5 -21.63 3.77 14.11
C ASP A 5 -20.26 3.69 13.43
N LYS A 6 -19.27 4.40 14.01
CA LYS A 6 -17.91 4.50 13.47
C LYS A 6 -17.07 3.24 13.73
N SER A 7 -17.60 2.23 14.44
CA SER A 7 -16.87 0.97 14.65
C SER A 7 -16.70 0.15 13.35
N ALA A 8 -17.51 0.44 12.32
CA ALA A 8 -17.45 -0.23 11.02
C ALA A 8 -16.44 0.37 10.03
N TYR A 9 -15.80 1.50 10.37
CA TYR A 9 -14.97 2.27 9.44
C TYR A 9 -13.71 2.84 10.08
N TRP A 10 -12.62 2.88 9.32
CA TRP A 10 -11.43 3.63 9.64
C TRP A 10 -11.40 4.94 8.87
N ILE A 11 -10.90 5.99 9.52
CA ILE A 11 -10.51 7.24 8.84
C ILE A 11 -9.09 7.03 8.31
N VAL A 12 -8.90 7.30 7.03
CA VAL A 12 -7.61 7.27 6.34
C VAL A 12 -7.18 8.70 6.12
N GLU A 13 -6.13 9.11 6.84
CA GLU A 13 -5.55 10.44 6.71
C GLU A 13 -4.65 10.55 5.47
N PRO A 14 -4.48 11.75 4.89
CA PRO A 14 -3.51 11.99 3.82
C PRO A 14 -2.13 11.39 4.11
N GLY A 15 -1.50 10.79 3.10
CA GLY A 15 -0.22 10.10 3.24
C GLY A 15 -0.32 8.69 3.84
N SER A 16 -1.53 8.15 4.01
CA SER A 16 -1.71 6.78 4.49
C SER A 16 -1.85 5.77 3.35
N PHE A 17 -1.43 4.55 3.63
CA PHE A 17 -1.77 3.36 2.88
C PHE A 17 -2.99 2.69 3.50
N ALA A 18 -3.85 2.14 2.65
CA ALA A 18 -4.94 1.28 3.08
C ALA A 18 -5.01 0.06 2.16
N TYR A 19 -5.09 -1.14 2.75
CA TYR A 19 -5.23 -2.37 1.97
C TYR A 19 -6.17 -3.37 2.62
N ASN A 20 -6.79 -4.23 1.81
CA ASN A 20 -7.62 -5.33 2.32
C ASN A 20 -6.74 -6.59 2.48
N PRO A 21 -6.50 -7.09 3.69
CA PRO A 21 -5.65 -8.27 3.94
C PRO A 21 -5.98 -9.48 3.09
N ALA A 22 -7.25 -9.65 2.76
CA ALA A 22 -7.72 -10.83 2.05
C ALA A 22 -7.86 -10.64 0.54
N ARG A 23 -7.45 -9.47 0.01
CA ARG A 23 -7.45 -9.15 -1.42
C ARG A 23 -6.19 -8.41 -1.86
N ILE A 24 -5.17 -8.29 -1.01
CA ILE A 24 -3.92 -7.63 -1.38
C ILE A 24 -3.22 -8.35 -2.55
N ASN A 25 -3.38 -9.67 -2.63
CA ASN A 25 -2.87 -10.52 -3.72
C ASN A 25 -3.42 -10.14 -5.11
N VAL A 26 -4.55 -9.44 -5.18
CA VAL A 26 -5.12 -8.91 -6.44
C VAL A 26 -4.99 -7.40 -6.55
N GLY A 27 -4.11 -6.79 -5.76
CA GLY A 27 -3.81 -5.36 -5.79
C GLY A 27 -4.81 -4.49 -5.02
N SER A 28 -5.55 -5.05 -4.05
CA SER A 28 -6.46 -4.27 -3.19
C SER A 28 -5.70 -3.44 -2.15
N ILE A 29 -4.87 -2.51 -2.62
CA ILE A 29 -4.07 -1.56 -1.84
C ILE A 29 -4.14 -0.18 -2.52
N GLY A 30 -4.21 0.87 -1.70
CA GLY A 30 -4.22 2.25 -2.16
C GLY A 30 -3.35 3.14 -1.28
N TYR A 31 -2.89 4.24 -1.87
CA TYR A 31 -2.18 5.32 -1.20
C TYR A 31 -2.99 6.62 -1.32
N LEU A 32 -3.29 7.27 -0.19
CA LEU A 32 -4.08 8.50 -0.19
C LEU A 32 -3.19 9.72 -0.42
N LYS A 33 -3.08 10.13 -1.69
CA LYS A 33 -2.36 11.35 -2.09
C LYS A 33 -3.16 12.64 -1.91
N ALA A 34 -4.48 12.55 -1.73
CA ALA A 34 -5.34 13.72 -1.58
C ALA A 34 -5.13 14.40 -0.22
N ASN A 35 -5.52 15.67 -0.12
CA ASN A 35 -5.43 16.46 1.12
C ASN A 35 -6.64 16.29 2.05
N GLU A 36 -7.59 15.45 1.67
CA GLU A 36 -8.80 15.19 2.44
C GLU A 36 -8.82 13.74 2.90
N SER A 37 -9.15 13.53 4.17
CA SER A 37 -9.29 12.21 4.77
C SER A 37 -10.49 11.49 4.16
N VAL A 38 -10.36 10.17 3.96
CA VAL A 38 -11.44 9.32 3.46
C VAL A 38 -11.79 8.25 4.47
N ILE A 39 -12.89 7.54 4.28
CA ILE A 39 -13.24 6.37 5.08
C ILE A 39 -13.07 5.08 4.30
N VAL A 40 -12.58 4.05 4.99
CA VAL A 40 -12.54 2.68 4.50
C VAL A 40 -13.24 1.77 5.51
N SER A 41 -13.72 0.60 5.07
CA SER A 41 -14.25 -0.41 5.98
C SER A 41 -13.20 -0.82 7.02
N SER A 42 -13.62 -1.16 8.23
CA SER A 42 -12.76 -1.72 9.27
C SER A 42 -12.04 -3.02 8.88
N LEU A 43 -12.41 -3.63 7.75
CA LEU A 43 -11.72 -4.75 7.13
C LEU A 43 -10.38 -4.38 6.46
N TYR A 44 -10.07 -3.10 6.33
CA TYR A 44 -8.80 -2.64 5.79
C TYR A 44 -7.79 -2.40 6.91
N GLU A 45 -6.53 -2.72 6.62
CA GLU A 45 -5.39 -2.26 7.41
C GLU A 45 -4.99 -0.88 6.91
N VAL A 46 -4.81 0.07 7.84
CA VAL A 46 -4.42 1.46 7.54
C VAL A 46 -3.13 1.79 8.28
N PHE A 47 -2.12 2.27 7.55
CA PHE A 47 -0.84 2.62 8.15
C PHE A 47 -0.16 3.77 7.40
N GLN A 48 0.80 4.41 8.06
CA GLN A 48 1.67 5.44 7.50
C GLN A 48 3.12 5.01 7.64
N THR A 49 3.96 5.48 6.73
CA THR A 49 5.41 5.40 6.91
C THR A 49 5.88 6.43 7.93
N ASN A 50 7.10 6.25 8.42
CA ASN A 50 7.81 7.27 9.16
C ASN A 50 8.92 7.88 8.28
N GLU A 51 9.70 8.80 8.83
CA GLU A 51 10.76 9.51 8.13
C GLU A 51 11.87 8.63 7.51
N THR A 52 11.94 7.35 7.88
CA THR A 52 12.94 6.41 7.35
C THR A 52 12.52 5.74 6.05
N CYS A 53 11.24 5.87 5.66
CA CYS A 53 10.67 5.24 4.47
C CYS A 53 9.91 6.27 3.63
N ASP A 54 10.33 6.45 2.39
CA ASP A 54 9.63 7.32 1.44
C ASP A 54 8.39 6.60 0.88
N ASP A 55 7.21 7.22 1.01
CA ASP A 55 5.93 6.63 0.59
C ASP A 55 5.93 6.19 -0.88
N ARG A 56 6.57 6.96 -1.76
CA ARG A 56 6.60 6.64 -3.18
C ARG A 56 7.48 5.43 -3.46
N PHE A 57 8.61 5.32 -2.77
CA PHE A 57 9.44 4.13 -2.82
C PHE A 57 8.66 2.89 -2.38
N LEU A 58 7.99 2.97 -1.22
CA LEU A 58 7.19 1.86 -0.70
C LEU A 58 6.02 1.50 -1.64
N TRP A 59 5.36 2.50 -2.22
CA TRP A 59 4.30 2.30 -3.20
C TRP A 59 4.75 1.49 -4.42
N HIS A 60 5.97 1.74 -4.92
CA HIS A 60 6.53 0.95 -6.02
C HIS A 60 7.00 -0.43 -5.56
N TRP A 61 7.49 -0.58 -4.34
CA TRP A 61 7.80 -1.89 -3.77
C TRP A 61 6.57 -2.79 -3.65
N PHE A 62 5.41 -2.26 -3.27
CA PHE A 62 4.14 -3.01 -3.23
C PHE A 62 3.72 -3.59 -4.59
N LYS A 63 4.24 -3.04 -5.69
CA LYS A 63 3.99 -3.55 -7.05
C LYS A 63 5.06 -4.53 -7.52
N SER A 64 6.11 -4.74 -6.72
CA SER A 64 7.25 -5.55 -7.12
C SER A 64 6.92 -7.05 -7.12
N PRO A 65 7.57 -7.85 -7.99
CA PRO A 65 7.45 -9.31 -7.94
C PRO A 65 7.88 -9.91 -6.59
N LEU A 66 8.84 -9.26 -5.91
CA LEU A 66 9.28 -9.68 -4.59
C LEU A 66 8.13 -9.60 -3.59
N PHE A 67 7.40 -8.48 -3.54
CA PHE A 67 6.28 -8.35 -2.61
C PHE A 67 5.16 -9.35 -2.93
N MET A 68 4.85 -9.58 -4.21
CA MET A 68 3.88 -10.61 -4.61
C MET A 68 4.26 -12.01 -4.10
N LYS A 69 5.54 -12.38 -4.23
CA LYS A 69 6.05 -13.64 -3.68
C LYS A 69 5.94 -13.69 -2.16
N GLN A 70 6.16 -12.57 -1.47
CA GLN A 70 6.04 -12.51 -0.01
C GLN A 70 4.60 -12.64 0.46
N ILE A 71 3.64 -12.07 -0.28
CA ILE A 71 2.20 -12.34 -0.05
C ILE A 71 1.93 -13.85 -0.15
N GLU A 72 2.42 -14.50 -1.21
CA GLU A 72 2.20 -15.93 -1.41
C GLU A 72 2.77 -16.80 -0.27
N MET A 73 3.95 -16.43 0.24
CA MET A 73 4.64 -17.18 1.29
C MET A 73 4.09 -16.96 2.70
N LEU A 74 3.64 -15.74 3.02
CA LEU A 74 3.31 -15.32 4.39
C LEU A 74 1.80 -15.27 4.67
N GLN A 75 0.96 -15.27 3.63
CA GLN A 75 -0.49 -15.29 3.83
C GLN A 75 -0.93 -16.55 4.58
N GLU A 76 -1.96 -16.42 5.40
CA GLU A 76 -2.47 -17.51 6.25
C GLU A 76 -3.99 -17.64 6.15
N GLY A 77 -4.49 -18.85 6.42
CA GLY A 77 -5.91 -19.16 6.42
C GLY A 77 -6.24 -20.49 5.72
N GLY A 78 -7.48 -20.93 5.85
CA GLY A 78 -7.98 -22.15 5.21
C GLY A 78 -8.59 -21.86 3.84
N VAL A 79 -9.90 -21.57 3.82
CA VAL A 79 -10.64 -21.28 2.57
C VAL A 79 -10.29 -19.91 1.98
N ARG A 80 -10.03 -18.93 2.86
CA ARG A 80 -9.64 -17.58 2.47
C ARG A 80 -8.31 -17.26 3.14
N LEU A 81 -7.37 -16.80 2.32
CA LEU A 81 -6.04 -16.40 2.76
C LEU A 81 -6.05 -14.91 3.10
N TYR A 82 -5.34 -14.57 4.16
CA TYR A 82 -5.22 -13.23 4.70
C TYR A 82 -3.74 -12.89 4.87
N PHE A 83 -3.39 -11.65 4.53
CA PHE A 83 -2.07 -11.06 4.75
C PHE A 83 -2.26 -9.87 5.69
N PHE A 84 -2.41 -10.14 6.99
CA PHE A 84 -2.59 -9.09 8.00
C PHE A 84 -1.33 -8.25 8.19
N PHE A 85 -1.44 -7.15 8.93
CA PHE A 85 -0.33 -6.21 9.09
C PHE A 85 0.93 -6.83 9.71
N ASP A 86 0.80 -7.85 10.57
CA ASP A 86 1.94 -8.60 11.10
C ASP A 86 2.75 -9.32 10.02
N LYS A 87 2.12 -9.74 8.91
CA LYS A 87 2.79 -10.35 7.75
C LYS A 87 3.53 -9.30 6.91
N LEU A 88 2.97 -8.09 6.83
CA LEU A 88 3.67 -6.97 6.21
C LEU A 88 4.95 -6.65 6.98
N LEU A 89 4.90 -6.65 8.31
CA LEU A 89 6.09 -6.44 9.16
C LEU A 89 7.13 -7.56 9.06
N GLN A 90 6.73 -8.77 8.67
CA GLN A 90 7.64 -9.89 8.40
C GLN A 90 8.24 -9.87 6.99
N SER A 91 7.73 -9.01 6.10
CA SER A 91 8.22 -8.91 4.73
C SER A 91 9.60 -8.25 4.70
N GLU A 92 10.49 -8.84 3.92
CA GLU A 92 11.81 -8.32 3.64
C GLU A 92 11.78 -7.32 2.50
N ILE A 93 12.44 -6.19 2.72
CA ILE A 93 12.64 -5.12 1.75
C ILE A 93 14.06 -4.59 1.90
N GLN A 94 14.74 -4.39 0.78
CA GLN A 94 16.02 -3.68 0.77
C GLN A 94 15.71 -2.18 0.96
N MET A 95 16.13 -1.63 2.09
CA MET A 95 15.86 -0.24 2.48
C MET A 95 17.12 0.61 2.32
N PRO A 96 17.36 1.21 1.14
CA PRO A 96 18.45 2.17 0.98
C PRO A 96 18.17 3.46 1.76
N GLY A 97 19.12 4.39 1.81
CA GLY A 97 18.90 5.69 2.46
C GLY A 97 17.76 6.48 1.79
N VAL A 98 17.05 7.32 2.55
CA VAL A 98 15.87 8.08 2.08
C VAL A 98 16.13 8.89 0.81
N ALA A 99 17.34 9.46 0.66
CA ALA A 99 17.72 10.19 -0.54
C ALA A 99 17.70 9.29 -1.80
N GLU A 100 18.17 8.05 -1.68
CA GLU A 100 18.15 7.06 -2.77
C GLU A 100 16.75 6.52 -3.01
N GLN A 101 15.98 6.25 -1.95
CA GLN A 101 14.56 5.86 -2.05
C GLN A 101 13.77 6.86 -2.91
N ARG A 102 13.96 8.17 -2.68
CA ARG A 102 13.33 9.24 -3.47
C ARG A 102 13.71 9.20 -4.95
N LEU A 103 14.99 8.94 -5.26
CA LEU A 103 15.46 8.82 -6.64
C LEU A 103 14.84 7.61 -7.34
N ILE A 104 14.79 6.47 -6.66
CA ILE A 104 14.16 5.23 -7.16
C ILE A 104 12.67 5.46 -7.41
N GLY A 105 11.95 6.02 -6.44
CA GLY A 105 10.53 6.31 -6.56
C GLY A 105 10.22 7.26 -7.72
N ALA A 106 11.01 8.33 -7.87
CA ALA A 106 10.86 9.28 -8.98
C ALA A 106 11.15 8.65 -10.34
N PHE A 107 12.10 7.73 -10.42
CA PHE A 107 12.41 6.98 -11.64
C PHE A 107 11.22 6.13 -12.09
N PHE A 108 10.61 5.35 -11.19
CA PHE A 108 9.46 4.52 -11.54
C PHE A 108 8.20 5.34 -11.85
N ASP A 109 7.94 6.47 -11.17
CA ASP A 109 6.87 7.41 -11.54
C ASP A 109 7.01 7.89 -12.99
N ARG A 110 8.25 8.20 -13.40
CA ARG A 110 8.54 8.65 -14.76
C ARG A 110 8.27 7.55 -15.77
N LEU A 111 8.63 6.30 -15.46
CA LEU A 111 8.33 5.16 -16.32
C LEU A 111 6.83 4.94 -16.45
N ASP A 112 6.09 4.93 -15.34
CA ASP A 112 4.62 4.80 -15.33
C ASP A 112 3.96 5.90 -16.18
N SER A 113 4.47 7.13 -16.09
CA SER A 113 3.98 8.27 -16.87
C SER A 113 4.23 8.10 -18.37
N LEU A 114 5.42 7.61 -18.75
CA LEU A 114 5.77 7.36 -20.15
C LEU A 114 4.93 6.21 -20.75
N ILE A 115 4.73 5.13 -20.00
CA ILE A 115 3.87 4.00 -20.41
C ILE A 115 2.44 4.50 -20.61
N THR A 116 1.90 5.23 -19.63
CA THR A 116 0.55 5.82 -19.71
C THR A 116 0.40 6.72 -20.93
N LEU A 117 1.40 7.57 -21.21
CA LEU A 117 1.37 8.45 -22.39
C LEU A 117 1.41 7.68 -23.70
N HIS A 118 2.20 6.60 -23.76
CA HIS A 118 2.30 5.74 -24.94
C HIS A 118 0.98 5.01 -25.22
N GLN A 119 0.31 4.50 -24.19
CA GLN A 119 -0.96 3.76 -24.29
C GLN A 119 -2.18 4.64 -24.64
N ARG A 120 -2.06 5.97 -24.54
CA ARG A 120 -3.11 6.94 -24.92
C ARG A 120 -3.08 7.30 -26.41
N LYS A 121 -2.12 6.76 -27.17
CA LYS A 121 -2.09 6.85 -28.63
C LYS A 121 -2.84 5.67 -29.23
#